data_AF-I9IB54-F1
#
_entry.id   AF-I9IB54-F1
#
_cell.length_a   1.000
_cell.length_b   1.000
_cell.length_c   1.000
_cell.angle_alpha   90.00
_cell.angle_beta   90.00
_cell.angle_gamma   90.00
#
_symmetry.space_group_name_H-M   'P 1'
#
loop_
_entity.id
_entity.type
_entity.pdbx_description
1 polymer ?
#
loop_
_entity_poly.entity_id
_entity_poly.type
_entity_poly.pdbx_seq_one_letter_code
_entity_poly.pdbx_strand_id
1 'polypeptide(L)'
;MKKESQTIFDKNVIEFVTVAAEFCAFLERAEGMKRKAFVDTTLKILPLLYLKASMLPKCETIGDEAPETYVTEEMYEVLRINLSDILAEKDDYLEVFLPDMAYSDQPIKKNISEDLADIYQDIRDFIFVFQLGLNETMNDSLAICQENFGMLWGQKLVNTLRALHDVKYNQEPDEEEETEEEDEYESDNDHCHCDDEDCHCEEGDCHCHDHGCHCHDDE
;
A
#
# COMPACT_ATOMS: atom_id res chain seq x y z
N MET A 1 6.30 -33.99 12.07
CA MET A 1 7.70 -33.51 11.99
C MET A 1 8.25 -33.31 10.56
N LYS A 2 8.37 -34.32 9.67
CA LYS A 2 8.97 -34.11 8.32
C LYS A 2 8.12 -33.29 7.34
N LYS A 3 6.80 -33.29 7.50
CA LYS A 3 5.86 -32.61 6.58
C LYS A 3 5.64 -31.15 6.98
N GLU A 4 5.58 -30.86 8.27
CA GLU A 4 5.42 -29.49 8.80
C GLU A 4 6.66 -28.62 8.54
N SER A 5 7.86 -29.19 8.68
CA SER A 5 9.11 -28.52 8.31
C SER A 5 9.19 -28.21 6.81
N GLN A 6 8.35 -28.80 5.95
CA GLN A 6 8.32 -28.46 4.52
C GLN A 6 7.41 -27.25 4.23
N THR A 7 6.35 -27.05 5.03
CA THR A 7 5.37 -25.98 4.78
C THR A 7 6.01 -24.59 4.90
N ILE A 8 6.82 -24.35 5.94
CA ILE A 8 7.50 -23.06 6.15
C ILE A 8 8.52 -22.71 5.04
N PHE A 9 8.96 -23.69 4.26
CA PHE A 9 9.85 -23.50 3.11
C PHE A 9 9.10 -23.59 1.76
N ASP A 10 7.77 -23.66 1.78
CA ASP A 10 6.97 -23.63 0.56
C ASP A 10 7.17 -22.30 -0.16
N LYS A 11 7.21 -22.34 -1.50
CA LYS A 11 7.41 -21.16 -2.33
C LYS A 11 6.39 -20.06 -2.02
N ASN A 12 5.13 -20.42 -1.80
CA ASN A 12 4.08 -19.44 -1.51
C ASN A 12 4.29 -18.77 -0.15
N VAL A 13 4.83 -19.50 0.84
CA VAL A 13 5.19 -18.93 2.15
C VAL A 13 6.32 -17.92 2.01
N ILE A 14 7.37 -18.25 1.26
CA ILE A 14 8.50 -17.31 1.05
C ILE A 14 8.05 -16.04 0.29
N GLU A 15 7.21 -16.21 -0.72
CA GLU A 15 6.63 -15.07 -1.46
C GLU A 15 5.72 -14.22 -0.55
N PHE A 16 4.92 -14.85 0.32
CA PHE A 16 4.11 -14.13 1.30
C PHE A 16 4.98 -13.36 2.30
N VAL A 17 6.00 -14.00 2.87
CA VAL A 17 6.95 -13.36 3.81
C VAL A 17 7.60 -12.13 3.19
N THR A 18 7.94 -12.19 1.89
CA THR A 18 8.53 -11.06 1.18
C THR A 18 7.55 -9.89 1.10
N VAL A 19 6.30 -10.14 0.68
CA VAL A 19 5.29 -9.09 0.57
C VAL A 19 4.88 -8.53 1.94
N ALA A 20 4.77 -9.40 2.94
CA ALA A 20 4.50 -9.02 4.33
C ALA A 20 5.61 -8.13 4.91
N ALA A 21 6.88 -8.47 4.68
CA ALA A 21 8.01 -7.65 5.10
C ALA A 21 8.02 -6.28 4.39
N GLU A 22 7.74 -6.23 3.08
CA GLU A 22 7.63 -4.97 2.34
C GLU A 22 6.45 -4.11 2.83
N PHE A 23 5.32 -4.72 3.16
CA PHE A 23 4.17 -4.04 3.76
C PHE A 23 4.52 -3.40 5.11
N CYS A 24 5.12 -4.17 6.03
CA CYS A 24 5.56 -3.64 7.31
C CYS A 24 6.58 -2.51 7.14
N ALA A 25 7.61 -2.73 6.31
CA ALA A 25 8.65 -1.73 6.07
C ALA A 25 8.10 -0.45 5.40
N PHE A 26 7.07 -0.56 4.56
CA PHE A 26 6.41 0.58 3.97
C PHE A 26 5.67 1.41 5.03
N LEU A 27 4.87 0.77 5.88
CA LEU A 27 4.13 1.46 6.94
C LEU A 27 5.06 2.08 8.00
N GLU A 28 6.11 1.37 8.41
CA GLU A 28 7.12 1.86 9.35
C GLU A 28 7.88 3.10 8.82
N ARG A 29 7.91 3.32 7.49
CA ARG A 29 8.57 4.46 6.84
C ARG A 29 7.60 5.51 6.30
N ALA A 30 6.31 5.38 6.63
CA ALA A 30 5.28 6.26 6.09
C ALA A 30 5.33 7.68 6.67
N GLU A 31 5.98 7.88 7.82
CA GLU A 31 6.07 9.19 8.48
C GLU A 31 6.63 10.26 7.51
N GLY A 32 5.84 11.33 7.31
CA GLY A 32 6.19 12.42 6.40
C GLY A 32 5.98 12.13 4.90
N MET A 33 5.40 11.00 4.52
CA MET A 33 4.99 10.74 3.14
C MET A 33 3.80 11.61 2.75
N LYS A 34 3.76 12.03 1.49
CA LYS A 34 2.56 12.67 0.91
C LYS A 34 1.40 11.68 0.81
N ARG A 35 0.19 12.16 1.06
CA ARG A 35 -1.05 11.37 1.03
C ARG A 35 -1.23 10.63 -0.30
N LYS A 36 -1.16 11.32 -1.45
CA LYS A 36 -1.23 10.70 -2.79
C LYS A 36 -0.28 9.52 -2.96
N ALA A 37 1.00 9.70 -2.65
CA ALA A 37 2.02 8.66 -2.77
C ALA A 37 1.77 7.48 -1.81
N PHE A 38 1.32 7.77 -0.59
CA PHE A 38 0.94 6.77 0.39
C PHE A 38 -0.26 5.93 -0.08
N VAL A 39 -1.34 6.57 -0.51
CA VAL A 39 -2.56 5.92 -1.02
C VAL A 39 -2.24 5.07 -2.25
N ASP A 40 -1.49 5.60 -3.21
CA ASP A 40 -1.10 4.92 -4.44
C ASP A 40 -0.30 3.65 -4.20
N THR A 41 0.61 3.69 -3.23
CA THR A 41 1.46 2.55 -2.89
C THR A 41 0.66 1.51 -2.09
N THR A 42 -0.16 1.97 -1.14
CA THR A 42 -1.01 1.08 -0.32
C THR A 42 -2.00 0.31 -1.19
N LEU A 43 -2.61 0.97 -2.19
CA LEU A 43 -3.51 0.34 -3.17
C LEU A 43 -2.84 -0.75 -4.04
N LYS A 44 -1.50 -0.80 -4.09
CA LYS A 44 -0.75 -1.85 -4.80
C LYS A 44 -0.30 -2.96 -3.86
N ILE A 45 0.12 -2.62 -2.65
CA ILE A 45 0.62 -3.58 -1.66
C ILE A 45 -0.51 -4.43 -1.11
N LEU A 46 -1.65 -3.84 -0.72
CA LEU A 46 -2.75 -4.58 -0.07
C LEU A 46 -3.31 -5.71 -0.95
N PRO A 47 -3.63 -5.50 -2.25
CA PRO A 47 -4.11 -6.60 -3.10
C PRO A 47 -3.08 -7.71 -3.27
N LEU A 48 -1.80 -7.36 -3.36
CA LEU A 48 -0.72 -8.34 -3.47
C LEU A 48 -0.59 -9.16 -2.18
N LEU A 49 -0.65 -8.50 -1.02
CA LEU A 49 -0.61 -9.15 0.29
C LEU A 49 -1.78 -10.13 0.45
N TYR A 50 -3.00 -9.69 0.10
CA TYR A 50 -4.19 -10.54 0.12
C TYR A 50 -4.06 -11.76 -0.79
N LEU A 51 -3.56 -11.55 -2.02
CA LEU A 51 -3.34 -12.63 -2.96
C LEU A 51 -2.33 -13.65 -2.42
N LYS A 52 -1.20 -13.20 -1.86
CA LYS A 52 -0.19 -14.09 -1.30
C LYS A 52 -0.70 -14.87 -0.09
N ALA A 53 -1.45 -14.23 0.79
CA ALA A 53 -2.09 -14.91 1.92
C ALA A 53 -3.10 -15.98 1.47
N SER A 54 -3.89 -15.68 0.44
CA SER A 54 -4.85 -16.61 -0.15
C SER A 54 -4.19 -17.83 -0.82
N MET A 55 -2.92 -17.73 -1.20
CA MET A 55 -2.14 -18.80 -1.83
C MET A 55 -1.36 -19.65 -0.81
N LEU A 56 -1.41 -19.31 0.48
CA LEU A 56 -0.70 -20.05 1.52
C LEU A 56 -1.18 -21.51 1.57
N PRO A 57 -0.25 -22.48 1.69
CA PRO A 57 -0.63 -23.85 2.00
C PRO A 57 -1.34 -23.90 3.36
N LYS A 58 -2.17 -24.92 3.58
CA LYS A 58 -2.78 -25.13 4.89
C LYS A 58 -1.70 -25.34 5.95
N CYS A 59 -1.77 -24.56 7.01
CA CYS A 59 -0.92 -24.64 8.19
C CYS A 59 -1.80 -24.87 9.43
N GLU A 60 -1.31 -25.64 10.38
CA GLU A 60 -1.97 -25.93 11.66
C GLU A 60 -0.92 -25.74 12.75
N THR A 61 -1.33 -25.21 13.91
CA THR A 61 -0.43 -25.04 15.04
C THR A 61 0.04 -26.40 15.59
N ILE A 62 1.28 -26.45 16.04
CA ILE A 62 1.98 -27.65 16.50
C ILE A 62 2.41 -27.48 17.96
N GLY A 63 2.90 -26.29 18.32
CA GLY A 63 3.36 -25.99 19.67
C GLY A 63 2.20 -25.77 20.64
N ASP A 64 2.48 -26.06 21.91
CA ASP A 64 1.56 -25.77 23.03
C ASP A 64 1.73 -24.33 23.56
N GLU A 65 2.83 -23.66 23.20
CA GLU A 65 3.15 -22.29 23.62
C GLU A 65 2.82 -21.30 22.50
N ALA A 66 2.23 -20.16 22.88
CA ALA A 66 1.96 -19.08 21.92
C ALA A 66 3.29 -18.48 21.43
N PRO A 67 3.41 -18.18 20.13
CA PRO A 67 4.55 -17.45 19.60
C PRO A 67 4.75 -16.09 20.27
N GLU A 68 5.99 -15.57 20.22
CA GLU A 68 6.31 -14.24 20.73
C GLU A 68 5.56 -13.15 19.97
N THR A 69 5.11 -12.11 20.69
CA THR A 69 4.51 -10.90 20.12
C THR A 69 5.55 -9.80 20.04
N TYR A 70 5.59 -9.07 18.93
CA TYR A 70 6.50 -7.94 18.71
C TYR A 70 5.82 -6.60 18.96
N VAL A 71 4.61 -6.42 18.43
CA VAL A 71 3.89 -5.15 18.45
C VAL A 71 3.34 -4.89 19.85
N THR A 72 3.81 -3.81 20.46
CA THR A 72 3.27 -3.31 21.73
C THR A 72 2.16 -2.29 21.50
N GLU A 73 1.36 -2.01 22.53
CA GLU A 73 0.34 -0.96 22.47
C GLU A 73 0.93 0.41 22.09
N GLU A 74 2.14 0.73 22.58
CA GLU A 74 2.84 1.97 22.22
C GLU A 74 3.24 1.99 20.74
N MET A 75 3.78 0.89 20.21
CA MET A 75 4.14 0.78 18.79
C MET A 75 2.90 0.90 17.90
N TYR A 76 1.82 0.24 18.31
CA TYR A 76 0.53 0.29 17.63
C TYR A 76 -0.02 1.72 17.55
N GLU A 77 -0.07 2.43 18.69
CA GLU A 77 -0.60 3.79 18.73
C GLU A 77 0.27 4.79 17.95
N VAL A 78 1.60 4.68 18.03
CA VAL A 78 2.51 5.53 17.23
C VAL A 78 2.26 5.32 15.74
N LEU A 79 2.16 4.06 15.29
CA LEU A 79 1.86 3.78 13.89
C LEU A 79 0.49 4.35 13.50
N ARG A 80 -0.55 4.07 14.28
CA ARG A 80 -1.91 4.52 14.00
C ARG A 80 -2.01 6.04 13.88
N ILE A 81 -1.38 6.77 14.80
CA ILE A 81 -1.36 8.24 14.78
C ILE A 81 -0.62 8.75 13.53
N ASN A 82 0.56 8.20 13.22
CA ASN A 82 1.31 8.61 12.03
C ASN A 82 0.52 8.40 10.73
N LEU A 83 -0.18 7.26 10.62
CA LEU A 83 -1.02 6.98 9.45
C LEU A 83 -2.24 7.91 9.39
N SER A 84 -2.86 8.19 10.54
CA SER A 84 -3.96 9.15 10.65
C SER A 84 -3.52 10.56 10.25
N ASP A 85 -2.30 10.97 10.57
CA ASP A 85 -1.78 12.29 10.21
C ASP A 85 -1.55 12.43 8.69
N ILE A 86 -1.13 11.36 8.02
CA ILE A 86 -0.96 11.32 6.55
C ILE A 86 -2.31 11.44 5.84
N LEU A 87 -3.30 10.69 6.31
CA LEU A 87 -4.63 10.63 5.71
C LEU A 87 -5.51 11.83 6.11
N ALA A 88 -5.27 12.39 7.29
CA ALA A 88 -6.03 13.48 7.92
C ALA A 88 -7.55 13.34 7.70
N GLU A 89 -8.20 14.30 7.05
CA GLU A 89 -9.65 14.29 6.83
C GLU A 89 -10.16 13.14 5.95
N LYS A 90 -9.26 12.46 5.23
CA LYS A 90 -9.55 11.29 4.40
C LYS A 90 -9.42 9.97 5.15
N ASP A 91 -9.02 9.98 6.42
CA ASP A 91 -8.85 8.77 7.24
C ASP A 91 -10.20 8.10 7.56
N ASP A 92 -11.26 8.89 7.65
CA ASP A 92 -12.59 8.42 8.03
C ASP A 92 -13.37 7.84 6.84
N TYR A 93 -13.97 6.67 7.04
CA TYR A 93 -14.93 6.09 6.09
C TYR A 93 -16.12 5.45 6.79
N LEU A 94 -17.21 5.26 6.03
CA LEU A 94 -18.41 4.61 6.53
C LEU A 94 -18.42 3.13 6.14
N GLU A 95 -18.53 2.26 7.14
CA GLU A 95 -18.70 0.84 6.96
C GLU A 95 -20.16 0.44 7.20
N VAL A 96 -20.74 -0.22 6.20
CA VAL A 96 -22.16 -0.58 6.15
C VAL A 96 -22.40 -2.09 6.11
N PHE A 97 -21.34 -2.89 6.02
CA PHE A 97 -21.41 -4.35 5.93
C PHE A 97 -21.08 -5.06 7.26
N LEU A 98 -20.91 -4.31 8.36
CA LEU A 98 -20.68 -4.92 9.67
C LEU A 98 -21.94 -5.65 10.17
N PRO A 99 -21.81 -6.83 10.80
CA PRO A 99 -22.94 -7.52 11.45
C PRO A 99 -23.71 -6.62 12.43
N ASP A 100 -23.00 -5.70 13.09
CA ASP A 100 -23.55 -4.74 14.04
C ASP A 100 -24.46 -3.68 13.39
N MET A 101 -24.43 -3.53 12.05
CA MET A 101 -25.41 -2.71 11.32
C MET A 101 -26.83 -3.25 11.45
N ALA A 102 -27.01 -4.54 11.77
CA ALA A 102 -28.33 -5.08 12.08
C ALA A 102 -28.97 -4.42 13.32
N TYR A 103 -28.16 -3.74 14.15
CA TYR A 103 -28.58 -3.08 15.38
C TYR A 103 -28.27 -1.57 15.40
N SER A 104 -27.74 -1.01 14.30
CA SER A 104 -27.40 0.41 14.18
C SER A 104 -28.26 1.09 13.12
N ASP A 105 -28.92 2.18 13.51
CA ASP A 105 -29.68 3.04 12.59
C ASP A 105 -28.76 3.98 11.76
N GLN A 106 -27.46 4.04 12.08
CA GLN A 106 -26.47 4.89 11.41
C GLN A 106 -25.26 4.07 10.93
N PRO A 107 -24.65 4.44 9.78
CA PRO A 107 -23.39 3.84 9.34
C PRO A 107 -22.29 3.93 10.40
N ILE A 108 -21.51 2.86 10.54
CA ILE A 108 -20.43 2.82 11.52
C ILE A 108 -19.22 3.54 10.92
N LYS A 109 -18.77 4.59 11.62
CA LYS A 109 -17.56 5.32 11.26
C LYS A 109 -16.34 4.45 11.59
N LYS A 110 -15.44 4.31 10.62
CA LYS A 110 -14.18 3.56 10.71
C LYS A 110 -13.01 4.42 10.21
N ASN A 111 -11.80 4.03 10.60
CA ASN A 111 -10.56 4.73 10.29
C ASN A 111 -9.65 3.82 9.47
N ILE A 112 -9.15 4.31 8.33
CA ILE A 112 -8.19 3.59 7.49
C ILE A 112 -6.90 3.33 8.30
N SER A 113 -6.46 4.31 9.09
CA SER A 113 -5.30 4.24 9.97
C SER A 113 -5.41 3.10 11.00
N GLU A 114 -6.57 2.95 11.64
CA GLU A 114 -6.87 1.85 12.57
C GLU A 114 -6.84 0.50 11.85
N ASP A 115 -7.51 0.37 10.70
CA ASP A 115 -7.51 -0.89 9.97
C ASP A 115 -6.11 -1.28 9.47
N LEU A 116 -5.30 -0.33 9.02
CA LEU A 116 -3.91 -0.58 8.61
C LEU A 116 -3.03 -0.98 9.81
N ALA A 117 -3.23 -0.36 10.98
CA ALA A 117 -2.51 -0.71 12.20
C ALA A 117 -2.89 -2.11 12.70
N ASP A 118 -4.17 -2.48 12.63
CA ASP A 118 -4.65 -3.83 12.97
C ASP A 118 -4.07 -4.90 12.04
N ILE A 119 -4.06 -4.64 10.72
CA ILE A 119 -3.42 -5.54 9.75
C ILE A 119 -1.91 -5.61 10.04
N TYR A 120 -1.26 -4.49 10.31
CA TYR A 120 0.16 -4.44 10.64
C TYR A 120 0.50 -5.29 11.85
N GLN A 121 -0.33 -5.31 12.89
CA GLN A 121 -0.09 -6.10 14.09
C GLN A 121 0.06 -7.60 13.76
N ASP A 122 -0.93 -8.19 13.09
CA ASP A 122 -0.91 -9.61 12.70
C ASP A 122 0.28 -9.95 11.79
N ILE A 123 0.58 -9.08 10.82
CA ILE A 123 1.65 -9.32 9.85
C ILE A 123 3.04 -9.14 10.49
N ARG A 124 3.22 -8.12 11.34
CA ARG A 124 4.51 -7.80 11.94
C ARG A 124 4.94 -8.81 12.99
N ASP A 125 3.99 -9.27 13.81
CA ASP A 125 4.22 -10.34 14.79
C ASP A 125 4.63 -11.64 14.08
N PHE A 126 3.91 -12.01 13.02
CA PHE A 126 4.29 -13.13 12.16
C PHE A 126 5.72 -13.01 11.64
N ILE A 127 6.07 -11.89 11.01
CA ILE A 127 7.39 -11.68 10.41
C ILE A 127 8.49 -11.71 11.46
N PHE A 128 8.26 -11.11 12.63
CA PHE A 128 9.23 -11.12 13.74
C PHE A 128 9.57 -12.55 14.15
N VAL A 129 8.55 -13.37 14.46
CA VAL A 129 8.76 -14.77 14.86
C VAL A 129 9.39 -15.57 13.72
N PHE A 130 8.96 -15.32 12.48
CA PHE A 130 9.50 -16.04 11.32
C PHE A 130 11.01 -15.82 11.14
N GLN A 131 11.51 -14.64 11.48
CA GLN A 131 12.94 -14.28 11.41
C GLN A 131 13.80 -14.90 12.53
N LEU A 132 13.21 -15.35 13.64
CA LEU A 132 13.95 -16.01 14.72
C LEU A 132 14.53 -17.38 14.30
N GLY A 133 13.98 -17.99 13.24
CA GLY A 133 14.52 -19.22 12.64
C GLY A 133 14.25 -20.49 13.44
N LEU A 134 13.32 -20.45 14.40
CA LEU A 134 12.90 -21.61 15.18
C LEU A 134 11.69 -22.29 14.49
N ASN A 135 11.93 -23.45 13.87
CA ASN A 135 10.94 -24.11 13.00
C ASN A 135 9.52 -24.27 13.58
N GLU A 136 9.42 -24.53 14.89
CA GLU A 136 8.13 -24.71 15.58
C GLU A 136 7.36 -23.39 15.65
N THR A 137 7.96 -22.36 16.24
CA THR A 137 7.31 -21.03 16.37
C THR A 137 7.09 -20.36 15.02
N MET A 138 7.95 -20.61 14.03
CA MET A 138 7.73 -20.18 12.64
C MET A 138 6.48 -20.81 12.01
N ASN A 139 6.21 -22.09 12.33
CA ASN A 139 5.03 -22.78 11.82
C ASN A 139 3.76 -22.26 12.50
N ASP A 140 3.83 -22.10 13.82
CA ASP A 140 2.70 -21.63 14.62
C ASP A 140 2.33 -20.18 14.29
N SER A 141 3.33 -19.31 14.11
CA SER A 141 3.06 -17.92 13.71
C SER A 141 2.43 -17.83 12.32
N LEU A 142 2.85 -18.69 11.37
CA LEU A 142 2.21 -18.79 10.06
C LEU A 142 0.76 -19.29 10.17
N ALA A 143 0.51 -20.30 11.02
CA ALA A 143 -0.82 -20.86 11.22
C ALA A 143 -1.78 -19.82 11.83
N ILE A 144 -1.34 -19.10 12.87
CA ILE A 144 -2.11 -18.03 13.51
C ILE A 144 -2.40 -16.89 12.52
N CYS A 145 -1.39 -16.44 11.78
CA CYS A 145 -1.56 -15.41 10.76
C CYS A 145 -2.56 -15.83 9.68
N GLN A 146 -2.52 -17.09 9.23
CA GLN A 146 -3.47 -17.66 8.28
C GLN A 146 -4.90 -17.79 8.85
N GLU A 147 -5.04 -18.12 10.12
CA GLU A 147 -6.34 -18.19 10.79
C GLU A 147 -6.97 -16.80 10.91
N ASN A 148 -6.18 -15.84 11.39
CA ASN A 148 -6.59 -14.44 11.54
C ASN A 148 -6.86 -13.77 10.18
N PHE A 149 -6.29 -14.26 9.08
CA PHE A 149 -6.64 -13.78 7.74
C PHE A 149 -8.12 -13.98 7.44
N GLY A 150 -8.64 -15.18 7.74
CA GLY A 150 -10.05 -15.51 7.51
C GLY A 150 -11.01 -14.86 8.52
N MET A 151 -10.54 -14.61 9.74
CA MET A 151 -11.39 -14.12 10.83
C MET A 151 -11.36 -12.60 11.02
N LEU A 152 -10.22 -11.95 10.75
CA LEU A 152 -9.92 -10.59 11.17
C LEU A 152 -9.29 -9.77 10.03
N TRP A 153 -7.97 -9.85 9.87
CA TRP A 153 -7.20 -8.88 9.08
C TRP A 153 -7.48 -8.96 7.57
N GLY A 154 -7.88 -10.13 7.04
CA GLY A 154 -8.25 -10.25 5.63
C GLY A 154 -9.53 -9.49 5.27
N GLN A 155 -10.49 -9.43 6.19
CA GLN A 155 -11.71 -8.61 6.02
C GLN A 155 -11.40 -7.12 6.17
N LYS A 156 -10.57 -6.75 7.16
CA LYS A 156 -10.09 -5.37 7.31
C LYS A 156 -9.41 -4.89 6.03
N LEU A 157 -8.49 -5.69 5.48
CA LEU A 157 -7.76 -5.37 4.26
C LEU A 157 -8.69 -4.99 3.10
N VAL A 158 -9.72 -5.79 2.82
CA VAL A 158 -10.64 -5.49 1.71
C VAL A 158 -11.53 -4.27 1.98
N ASN A 159 -11.88 -4.01 3.24
CA ASN A 159 -12.59 -2.79 3.62
C ASN A 159 -11.71 -1.55 3.43
N THR A 160 -10.45 -1.62 3.89
CA THR A 160 -9.44 -0.57 3.71
C THR A 160 -9.18 -0.31 2.23
N LEU A 161 -9.10 -1.36 1.41
CA LEU A 161 -8.90 -1.22 -0.03
C LEU A 161 -10.03 -0.44 -0.70
N ARG A 162 -11.29 -0.70 -0.30
CA ARG A 162 -12.45 0.07 -0.76
C ARG A 162 -12.35 1.54 -0.34
N ALA A 163 -11.99 1.80 0.91
CA ALA A 163 -11.86 3.16 1.43
C ALA A 163 -10.75 3.94 0.70
N LEU A 164 -9.56 3.36 0.57
CA LEU A 164 -8.43 3.97 -0.16
C LEU A 164 -8.74 4.21 -1.65
N HIS A 165 -9.50 3.30 -2.28
CA HIS A 165 -9.92 3.48 -3.66
C HIS A 165 -10.87 4.67 -3.80
N ASP A 166 -11.76 4.87 -2.84
CA ASP A 166 -12.64 6.04 -2.78
C ASP A 166 -11.84 7.34 -2.61
N VAL A 167 -10.88 7.35 -1.68
CA VAL A 167 -9.96 8.49 -1.46
C VAL A 167 -9.24 8.87 -2.76
N LYS A 168 -8.75 7.89 -3.52
CA LYS A 168 -7.98 8.15 -4.74
C LYS A 168 -8.83 8.67 -5.92
N TYR A 169 -10.04 8.14 -6.11
CA TYR A 169 -10.76 8.33 -7.39
C TYR A 169 -12.08 9.08 -7.28
N ASN A 170 -12.66 9.20 -6.08
CA ASN A 170 -14.02 9.74 -5.90
C ASN A 170 -14.06 11.00 -5.05
N GLN A 171 -12.95 11.36 -4.41
CA GLN A 171 -12.87 12.59 -3.63
C GLN A 171 -12.17 13.68 -4.45
N GLU A 172 -12.59 14.93 -4.23
CA GLU A 172 -11.94 16.08 -4.88
C GLU A 172 -10.45 16.10 -4.49
N PRO A 173 -9.56 16.34 -5.47
CA PRO A 173 -8.13 16.48 -5.20
C PRO A 173 -7.91 17.63 -4.22
N ASP A 174 -6.96 17.47 -3.30
CA ASP A 174 -6.64 18.55 -2.37
C ASP A 174 -5.98 19.70 -3.14
N GLU A 175 -6.19 20.96 -2.72
CA GLU A 175 -5.59 22.15 -3.37
C GLU A 175 -4.05 22.08 -3.42
N GLU A 176 -3.42 21.36 -2.47
CA GLU A 176 -1.97 21.08 -2.45
C GLU A 176 -1.54 20.02 -3.49
N GLU A 177 -2.46 19.16 -3.95
CA GLU A 177 -2.21 18.13 -4.96
C GLU A 177 -2.39 18.68 -6.40
N GLU A 178 -3.22 19.72 -6.60
CA GLU A 178 -3.40 20.38 -7.91
C GLU A 178 -2.12 21.09 -8.40
N THR A 179 -1.37 21.72 -7.47
CA THR A 179 -0.14 22.45 -7.83
C THR A 179 0.96 21.56 -8.40
N GLU A 180 0.98 20.25 -8.08
CA GLU A 180 2.04 19.34 -8.54
C GLU A 180 1.71 18.66 -9.87
N GLU A 181 0.42 18.50 -10.20
CA GLU A 181 0.04 18.03 -11.52
C GLU A 181 0.36 19.08 -12.60
N GLU A 182 0.14 20.37 -12.32
CA GLU A 182 0.56 21.45 -13.24
C GLU A 182 2.09 21.44 -13.51
N ASP A 183 2.90 21.15 -12.49
CA ASP A 183 4.37 21.09 -12.63
C ASP A 183 4.87 19.85 -13.41
N GLU A 184 4.12 18.74 -13.47
CA GLU A 184 4.50 17.53 -14.21
C GLU A 184 4.25 17.68 -15.73
N TYR A 185 3.34 18.58 -16.15
CA TYR A 185 3.07 18.87 -17.56
C TYR A 185 3.92 20.02 -18.13
N GLU A 186 4.63 20.80 -17.32
CA GLU A 186 5.46 21.93 -17.78
C GLU A 186 6.95 21.59 -17.96
N SER A 187 7.38 20.35 -17.74
CA SER A 187 8.80 19.94 -17.84
C SER A 187 9.15 19.13 -19.11
N ASP A 188 8.49 19.35 -20.24
CA ASP A 188 8.89 18.77 -21.54
C ASP A 188 8.86 19.78 -22.70
N ASN A 189 8.84 21.09 -22.41
CA ASN A 189 8.80 22.12 -23.47
C ASN A 189 9.99 23.07 -23.45
N ASP A 190 11.22 22.54 -23.26
CA ASP A 190 12.41 23.37 -23.43
C ASP A 190 13.65 22.55 -23.83
N HIS A 191 13.71 22.12 -25.11
CA HIS A 191 14.98 22.03 -25.85
C HIS A 191 14.81 21.86 -27.37
N CYS A 192 14.32 22.87 -28.07
CA CYS A 192 14.48 22.92 -29.53
C CYS A 192 15.94 23.29 -29.85
N HIS A 193 16.78 22.27 -30.05
CA HIS A 193 18.15 22.45 -30.55
C HIS A 193 18.12 22.70 -32.06
N CYS A 194 18.37 23.95 -32.49
CA CYS A 194 18.43 24.34 -33.91
C CYS A 194 19.65 23.80 -34.69
N ASP A 195 20.35 22.78 -34.18
CA ASP A 195 21.57 22.21 -34.78
C ASP A 195 21.39 20.76 -35.30
N ASP A 196 20.17 20.24 -35.36
CA ASP A 196 19.92 18.91 -35.92
C ASP A 196 20.02 18.93 -37.46
N GLU A 197 20.80 17.99 -38.02
CA GLU A 197 21.09 17.82 -39.46
C GLU A 197 19.84 17.53 -40.34
N ASP A 198 18.65 17.41 -39.73
CA ASP A 198 17.36 17.18 -40.39
C ASP A 198 16.45 18.43 -40.42
N CYS A 199 16.93 19.61 -39.98
CA CYS A 199 16.16 20.86 -40.06
C CYS A 199 16.30 21.52 -41.44
N HIS A 200 15.23 21.48 -42.24
CA HIS A 200 15.16 22.01 -43.60
C HIS A 200 14.82 23.51 -43.70
N CYS A 201 15.08 24.33 -42.68
CA CYS A 201 14.88 25.78 -42.82
C CYS A 201 16.20 26.47 -43.22
N GLU A 202 16.18 27.28 -44.28
CA GLU A 202 17.35 28.04 -44.74
C GLU A 202 17.80 29.08 -43.68
N GLU A 203 19.10 29.41 -43.67
CA GLU A 203 19.71 30.35 -42.74
C GLU A 203 19.01 31.72 -42.79
N GLY A 204 18.08 31.98 -41.86
CA GLY A 204 17.49 33.30 -41.66
C GLY A 204 16.00 33.34 -41.29
N ASP A 205 15.25 32.25 -41.44
CA ASP A 205 13.77 32.27 -41.33
C ASP A 205 13.18 31.34 -40.26
N CYS A 206 13.90 31.13 -39.15
CA CYS A 206 13.36 30.40 -38.00
C CYS A 206 12.87 31.35 -36.90
N HIS A 207 11.58 31.26 -36.58
CA HIS A 207 10.99 31.86 -35.38
C HIS A 207 10.40 30.76 -34.49
N CYS A 208 10.90 30.68 -33.25
CA CYS A 208 10.36 29.78 -32.25
C CYS A 208 9.07 30.37 -31.68
N HIS A 209 7.95 29.68 -31.88
CA HIS A 209 6.75 29.88 -31.07
C HIS A 209 6.46 28.60 -30.28
N ASP A 210 5.76 28.78 -29.16
CA ASP A 210 5.50 27.84 -28.06
C ASP A 210 5.00 26.43 -28.45
N HIS A 211 4.69 26.20 -29.72
CA HIS A 211 4.30 24.91 -30.27
C HIS A 211 4.83 24.73 -31.70
N GLY A 212 6.14 24.46 -31.83
CA GLY A 212 6.74 23.84 -33.03
C GLY A 212 7.39 24.79 -34.05
N CYS A 213 8.46 24.30 -34.68
CA CYS A 213 9.12 24.96 -35.81
C CYS A 213 8.30 24.80 -37.09
N HIS A 214 7.90 25.91 -37.70
CA HIS A 214 7.29 25.95 -39.02
C HIS A 214 8.20 26.74 -39.97
N CYS A 215 8.63 26.14 -41.10
CA CYS A 215 9.26 26.94 -42.17
C CYS A 215 8.12 27.65 -42.95
N HIS A 216 8.28 28.94 -43.23
CA HIS A 216 7.38 29.68 -44.11
C HIS A 216 7.70 29.32 -45.57
N ASP A 217 6.71 28.88 -46.33
CA ASP A 217 6.78 28.91 -47.80
C ASP A 217 6.35 30.32 -48.24
N ASP A 218 7.30 31.13 -48.72
CA ASP A 218 7.00 32.43 -49.32
C ASP A 218 6.21 32.28 -50.63
N GLU A 219 5.07 32.97 -50.76
CA GLU A 219 4.39 33.26 -52.04
C GLU A 219 5.07 34.39 -52.83
#